data_AF-A0A523RPM9-F1
#
_entry.id   AF-A0A523RPM9-F1
#
_cell.length_a   1.000
_cell.length_b   1.000
_cell.length_c   1.000
_cell.angle_alpha   90.00
_cell.angle_beta   90.00
_cell.angle_gamma   90.00
#
_symmetry.space_group_name_H-M   'P 1'
#
loop_
_entity.id
_entity.type
_entity.pdbx_description
1 polymer ?
#
loop_
_entity_poly.entity_id
_entity_poly.type
_entity_poly.pdbx_seq_one_letter_code
_entity_poly.pdbx_strand_id
1 'polypeptide(L)'
;MKIAKGRFVIFFIAVIGWIFCLVLPSAAQAPELREQLVYGLNVFNGRGYGGGFTPRTEDTIYLIADKDNAISARITLVYFWPITGKYMAGFQILNEEVEGTLEILKREKVIKTLEKEDNSLYYPEGYYGESALFYKGEEAHAYLEKFMKAIEEYYKQVAEYQQAQTEYQKNFDDFLEEIKKRREAGEEFKKEEIEERMPREPKPPTPPQFYVTPPTKDYVINLPVGRYKIRLRAEDGTIIQGSEKNLVLFTSRRTGGTGYEIIPGNRWTRRESCDDPSWIIYLAGKNTLYFNPFVQDEYNELYYNKLEDPQNSGREEKWRWAHTKSIKDVTLLFEKGEEVLQRIERVPYYVKQLPGAELGYEIVEFNPEDMEMYGRQPTFEGYKLELSSTLQKTNYEINLEKEEGELFPGGKREIRLVRKENAKSLYILSIFPLVVGLVVFIGRRRKLIPKK
;
A
#
# COMPACT_ATOMS: atom_id res chain seq x y z
N MET A 1 -69.30 -20.21 -9.45
CA MET A 1 -68.09 -19.65 -8.79
C MET A 1 -67.48 -20.66 -7.81
N LYS A 2 -66.89 -21.78 -8.29
CA LYS A 2 -66.26 -22.80 -7.41
C LYS A 2 -65.03 -23.50 -8.00
N ILE A 3 -64.54 -23.10 -9.19
CA ILE A 3 -63.42 -23.78 -9.88
C ILE A 3 -62.12 -22.96 -9.84
N ALA A 4 -62.17 -21.66 -9.48
CA ALA A 4 -60.99 -20.78 -9.53
C ALA A 4 -60.07 -20.85 -8.30
N LYS A 5 -60.53 -21.36 -7.15
CA LYS A 5 -59.74 -21.36 -5.89
C LYS A 5 -58.64 -22.44 -5.86
N GLY A 6 -58.83 -23.59 -6.51
CA GLY A 6 -57.86 -24.70 -6.48
C GLY A 6 -56.59 -24.43 -7.29
N ARG A 7 -56.70 -23.74 -8.43
CA ARG A 7 -55.56 -23.44 -9.30
C ARG A 7 -54.61 -22.37 -8.74
N PHE A 8 -55.14 -21.42 -7.97
CA PHE A 8 -54.35 -20.34 -7.39
C PHE A 8 -53.46 -20.83 -6.23
N VAL A 9 -53.96 -21.79 -5.44
CA VAL A 9 -53.24 -22.40 -4.31
C VAL A 9 -52.09 -23.28 -4.81
N ILE A 10 -52.31 -24.06 -5.88
CA ILE A 10 -51.25 -24.90 -6.47
C ILE A 10 -50.13 -24.04 -7.06
N PHE A 11 -50.46 -22.91 -7.68
CA PHE A 11 -49.45 -21.99 -8.22
C PHE A 11 -48.64 -21.32 -7.10
N PHE A 12 -49.27 -20.94 -5.98
CA PHE A 12 -48.57 -20.36 -4.83
C PHE A 12 -47.66 -21.37 -4.12
N ILE A 13 -48.09 -22.63 -3.98
CA ILE A 13 -47.26 -23.70 -3.41
C ILE A 13 -46.08 -24.04 -4.32
N ALA A 14 -46.27 -24.03 -5.65
CA ALA A 14 -45.19 -24.24 -6.61
C ALA A 14 -44.16 -23.09 -6.58
N VAL A 15 -44.61 -21.84 -6.45
CA VAL A 15 -43.72 -20.67 -6.35
C VAL A 15 -42.99 -20.63 -5.00
N ILE A 16 -43.66 -20.92 -3.89
CA ILE A 16 -43.01 -21.01 -2.57
C ILE A 16 -42.04 -22.21 -2.52
N GLY A 17 -42.39 -23.34 -3.13
CA GLY A 17 -41.49 -24.49 -3.27
C GLY A 17 -40.25 -24.18 -4.11
N TRP A 18 -40.40 -23.39 -5.17
CA TRP A 18 -39.25 -22.89 -5.96
C TRP A 18 -38.39 -21.89 -5.20
N ILE A 19 -39.00 -21.00 -4.41
CA ILE A 19 -38.29 -20.06 -3.56
C ILE A 19 -37.53 -20.80 -2.44
N PHE A 20 -38.08 -21.88 -1.89
CA PHE A 20 -37.40 -22.71 -0.88
C PHE A 20 -36.33 -23.66 -1.47
N CYS A 21 -36.48 -24.13 -2.72
CA CYS A 21 -35.42 -24.90 -3.40
C CYS A 21 -34.21 -24.05 -3.81
N LEU A 22 -34.33 -22.71 -3.83
CA LEU A 22 -33.23 -21.79 -4.12
C LEU A 22 -32.49 -21.30 -2.86
N VAL A 23 -32.92 -21.71 -1.66
CA VAL A 23 -32.22 -21.47 -0.40
C VAL A 23 -31.67 -22.78 0.13
N LEU A 24 -30.87 -23.47 -0.69
CA LEU A 24 -29.81 -24.27 -0.10
C LEU A 24 -28.85 -23.25 0.55
N PRO A 25 -28.58 -23.33 1.86
CA PRO A 25 -27.47 -22.58 2.40
C PRO A 25 -26.27 -23.00 1.58
N SER A 26 -25.63 -22.06 0.88
CA SER A 26 -24.26 -22.23 0.43
C SER A 26 -23.44 -22.43 1.70
N ALA A 27 -23.41 -23.66 2.20
CA ALA A 27 -22.39 -24.11 3.11
C ALA A 27 -21.10 -23.80 2.37
N ALA A 28 -20.34 -22.83 2.88
CA ALA A 28 -19.03 -22.50 2.33
C ALA A 28 -18.23 -23.80 2.33
N GLN A 29 -18.15 -24.44 1.16
CA GLN A 29 -17.47 -25.72 1.02
C GLN A 29 -16.03 -25.46 1.42
N ALA A 30 -15.54 -26.18 2.43
CA ALA A 30 -14.17 -26.03 2.89
C ALA A 30 -13.24 -26.13 1.66
N PRO A 31 -12.34 -25.16 1.46
CA PRO A 31 -11.59 -25.08 0.22
C PRO A 31 -10.70 -26.33 0.08
N GLU A 32 -10.68 -26.89 -1.13
CA GLU A 32 -9.91 -28.11 -1.39
C GLU A 32 -8.41 -27.80 -1.30
N LEU A 33 -7.75 -28.33 -0.26
CA LEU A 33 -6.32 -28.20 -0.04
C LEU A 33 -5.60 -29.25 -0.88
N ARG A 34 -4.64 -28.83 -1.69
CA ARG A 34 -3.80 -29.73 -2.49
C ARG A 34 -2.34 -29.45 -2.22
N GLU A 35 -1.60 -30.50 -1.93
CA GLU A 35 -0.14 -30.42 -1.83
C GLU A 35 0.48 -30.06 -3.18
N GLN A 36 1.34 -29.04 -3.19
CA GLN A 36 2.01 -28.54 -4.38
C GLN A 36 3.42 -28.05 -4.02
N LEU A 37 4.36 -28.29 -4.94
CA LEU A 37 5.59 -27.50 -4.99
C LEU A 37 5.25 -26.10 -5.49
N VAL A 38 5.65 -25.10 -4.71
CA VAL A 38 5.51 -23.68 -5.03
C VAL A 38 6.86 -22.98 -4.93
N TYR A 39 6.98 -21.84 -5.61
CA TYR A 39 8.13 -20.95 -5.45
C TYR A 39 7.73 -19.75 -4.59
N GLY A 40 8.32 -19.60 -3.40
CA GLY A 40 8.30 -18.35 -2.65
C GLY A 40 9.20 -17.32 -3.32
N LEU A 41 8.76 -16.07 -3.37
CA LEU A 41 9.44 -15.00 -4.09
C LEU A 41 9.79 -13.86 -3.14
N ASN A 42 11.05 -13.43 -3.19
CA ASN A 42 11.52 -12.19 -2.61
C ASN A 42 12.38 -11.45 -3.64
N VAL A 43 11.72 -10.67 -4.48
CA VAL A 43 12.22 -10.21 -5.78
C VAL A 43 12.25 -8.68 -5.84
N PHE A 44 13.19 -8.13 -6.60
CA PHE A 44 13.33 -6.68 -6.72
C PHE A 44 12.22 -6.11 -7.62
N ASN A 45 11.51 -5.10 -7.13
CA ASN A 45 10.37 -4.51 -7.82
C ASN A 45 10.56 -3.09 -8.33
N GLY A 46 11.80 -2.60 -8.37
CA GLY A 46 12.13 -1.23 -8.77
C GLY A 46 12.30 -0.27 -7.59
N ARG A 47 11.70 -0.57 -6.44
CA ARG A 47 11.78 0.23 -5.20
C ARG A 47 12.49 -0.50 -4.07
N GLY A 48 12.13 -1.76 -3.86
CA GLY A 48 12.67 -2.61 -2.81
C GLY A 48 12.48 -4.06 -3.18
N TYR A 49 12.26 -4.89 -2.17
CA TYR A 49 12.08 -6.33 -2.30
C TYR A 49 10.74 -6.73 -1.73
N GLY A 50 10.04 -7.58 -2.48
CA GLY A 50 8.74 -8.11 -2.11
C GLY A 50 8.36 -9.23 -3.06
N GLY A 51 7.15 -9.75 -2.89
CA GLY A 51 6.66 -10.84 -3.71
C GLY A 51 5.70 -11.72 -2.94
N GLY A 52 5.09 -12.64 -3.67
CA GLY A 52 4.22 -13.67 -3.11
C GLY A 52 4.81 -15.05 -3.32
N PHE A 53 3.95 -15.97 -3.74
CA PHE A 53 4.38 -17.28 -4.18
C PHE A 53 3.80 -17.57 -5.57
N THR A 54 4.49 -18.39 -6.33
CA THR A 54 4.04 -18.88 -7.64
C THR A 54 3.39 -20.24 -7.47
N PRO A 55 2.04 -20.35 -7.53
CA PRO A 55 1.34 -21.63 -7.47
C PRO A 55 1.62 -22.47 -8.72
N ARG A 56 1.23 -23.75 -8.69
CA ARG A 56 1.41 -24.65 -9.83
C ARG A 56 0.72 -24.15 -11.11
N THR A 57 -0.40 -23.44 -10.98
CA THR A 57 -1.18 -22.88 -12.10
C THR A 57 -0.47 -21.76 -12.86
N GLU A 58 0.57 -21.16 -12.27
CA GLU A 58 1.36 -20.10 -12.91
C GLU A 58 2.66 -20.70 -13.46
N ASP A 59 2.79 -20.75 -14.78
CA ASP A 59 3.92 -21.40 -15.45
C ASP A 59 5.14 -20.50 -15.62
N THR A 60 5.02 -19.21 -15.33
CA THR A 60 6.08 -18.21 -15.60
C THR A 60 6.34 -17.35 -14.38
N ILE A 61 7.62 -17.22 -14.03
CA ILE A 61 8.13 -16.26 -13.05
C ILE A 61 8.72 -15.07 -13.80
N TYR A 62 8.38 -13.86 -13.38
CA TYR A 62 8.85 -12.61 -13.95
C TYR A 62 9.76 -11.92 -12.96
N LEU A 63 10.96 -11.51 -13.40
CA LEU A 63 11.97 -10.87 -12.57
C LEU A 63 12.55 -9.64 -13.29
N ILE A 64 12.96 -8.62 -12.53
CA ILE A 64 13.76 -7.52 -13.09
C ILE A 64 15.20 -8.00 -13.30
N ALA A 65 15.72 -7.76 -14.50
CA ALA A 65 17.07 -8.17 -14.91
C ALA A 65 18.18 -7.44 -14.15
N ASP A 66 19.36 -8.05 -14.10
CA ASP A 66 20.59 -7.46 -13.55
C ASP A 66 20.46 -6.99 -12.08
N LYS A 67 19.58 -7.68 -11.34
CA LYS A 67 19.31 -7.51 -9.91
C LYS A 67 19.28 -8.86 -9.23
N ASP A 68 19.63 -8.89 -7.95
CA ASP A 68 19.48 -10.09 -7.15
C ASP A 68 18.00 -10.32 -6.86
N ASN A 69 17.54 -11.55 -7.00
CA ASN A 69 16.16 -11.95 -6.76
C ASN A 69 16.19 -13.31 -6.06
N ALA A 70 15.67 -13.40 -4.84
CA ALA A 70 15.64 -14.65 -4.09
C ALA A 70 14.37 -15.44 -4.38
N ILE A 71 14.53 -16.73 -4.69
CA ILE A 71 13.42 -17.67 -4.80
C ILE A 71 13.67 -18.92 -3.93
N SER A 72 12.65 -19.39 -3.23
CA SER A 72 12.70 -20.67 -2.49
C SER A 72 11.68 -21.64 -3.04
N ALA A 73 12.08 -22.90 -3.19
CA ALA A 73 11.18 -23.99 -3.55
C ALA A 73 10.67 -24.69 -2.30
N ARG A 74 9.35 -24.76 -2.14
CA ARG A 74 8.71 -25.33 -0.95
C ARG A 74 7.53 -26.21 -1.32
N ILE A 75 7.30 -27.29 -0.57
CA ILE A 75 6.07 -28.07 -0.64
C ILE A 75 5.11 -27.52 0.43
N THR A 76 3.91 -27.16 0.00
CA THR A 76 2.85 -26.62 0.86
C THR A 76 1.47 -27.03 0.38
N LEU A 77 0.46 -26.80 1.21
CA LEU A 77 -0.94 -26.95 0.82
C LEU A 77 -1.42 -25.67 0.12
N VAL A 78 -1.93 -25.80 -1.10
CA VAL A 78 -2.49 -24.69 -1.88
C VAL A 78 -3.98 -24.89 -2.05
N TYR A 79 -4.75 -23.83 -1.85
CA TYR A 79 -6.21 -23.84 -2.00
C TYR A 79 -6.71 -22.57 -2.67
N PHE A 80 -7.83 -22.66 -3.38
CA PHE A 80 -8.46 -21.49 -4.01
C PHE A 80 -9.35 -20.77 -3.00
N TRP A 81 -9.21 -19.44 -2.88
CA TRP A 81 -10.04 -18.59 -2.03
C TRP A 81 -11.06 -17.81 -2.88
N PRO A 82 -12.36 -18.19 -2.87
CA PRO A 82 -13.34 -17.62 -3.79
C PRO A 82 -13.59 -16.12 -3.62
N ILE A 83 -13.36 -15.56 -2.43
CA ILE A 83 -13.61 -14.14 -2.14
C ILE A 83 -12.59 -13.24 -2.88
N THR A 84 -11.33 -13.67 -2.93
CA THR A 84 -10.26 -12.93 -3.63
C THR A 84 -10.06 -13.41 -5.06
N GLY A 85 -10.57 -14.60 -5.40
CA GLY A 85 -10.35 -15.23 -6.70
C GLY A 85 -8.91 -15.71 -6.90
N LYS A 86 -8.16 -15.95 -5.82
CA LYS A 86 -6.73 -16.29 -5.84
C LYS A 86 -6.45 -17.60 -5.10
N TYR A 87 -5.38 -18.27 -5.49
CA TYR A 87 -4.79 -19.36 -4.72
C TYR A 87 -4.02 -18.80 -3.52
N MET A 88 -4.19 -19.45 -2.38
CA MET A 88 -3.55 -19.15 -1.11
C MET A 88 -2.63 -20.31 -0.72
N ALA A 89 -1.49 -20.01 -0.13
CA ALA A 89 -0.55 -20.99 0.40
C ALA A 89 -0.79 -21.20 1.90
N GLY A 90 -0.87 -22.45 2.31
CA GLY A 90 -1.01 -22.89 3.70
C GLY A 90 0.34 -23.10 4.37
N PHE A 91 1.25 -22.12 4.29
CA PHE A 91 2.59 -22.20 4.89
C PHE A 91 2.58 -22.40 6.42
N GLN A 92 1.46 -22.09 7.08
CA GLN A 92 1.30 -22.37 8.51
C GLN A 92 0.98 -23.83 8.82
N ILE A 93 0.48 -24.58 7.83
CA ILE A 93 0.08 -25.99 7.96
C ILE A 93 1.19 -26.90 7.45
N LEU A 94 1.72 -26.62 6.26
CA LEU A 94 2.80 -27.37 5.62
C LEU A 94 3.76 -26.40 4.94
N ASN A 95 5.04 -26.51 5.24
CA ASN A 95 6.06 -25.62 4.68
C ASN A 95 7.43 -26.30 4.60
N GLU A 96 7.46 -27.40 3.84
CA GLU A 96 8.66 -28.21 3.69
C GLU A 96 9.58 -27.61 2.65
N GLU A 97 10.86 -27.48 3.00
CA GLU A 97 11.87 -27.01 2.08
C GLU A 97 12.23 -28.11 1.09
N VAL A 98 12.34 -27.75 -0.19
CA VAL A 98 12.78 -28.69 -1.23
C VAL A 98 14.28 -28.56 -1.38
N GLU A 99 14.99 -29.68 -1.18
CA GLU A 99 16.43 -29.75 -1.41
C GLU A 99 16.78 -30.03 -2.87
N GLY A 100 17.96 -29.59 -3.26
CA GLY A 100 18.50 -29.76 -4.61
C GLY A 100 19.10 -28.49 -5.18
N THR A 101 19.52 -28.57 -6.43
CA THR A 101 20.19 -27.47 -7.12
C THR A 101 19.28 -26.89 -8.20
N LEU A 102 19.19 -25.57 -8.28
CA LEU A 102 18.40 -24.89 -9.30
C LEU A 102 19.19 -24.79 -10.60
N GLU A 103 18.70 -25.45 -11.66
CA GLU A 103 19.24 -25.30 -13.00
C GLU A 103 18.51 -24.19 -13.75
N ILE A 104 19.27 -23.30 -14.39
CA ILE A 104 18.77 -22.30 -15.32
C ILE A 104 19.14 -22.73 -16.73
N LEU A 105 18.13 -22.82 -17.60
CA LEU A 105 18.26 -23.27 -18.97
C LEU A 105 17.98 -22.14 -19.95
N LYS A 106 18.74 -22.11 -21.05
CA LYS A 106 18.48 -21.28 -22.22
C LYS A 106 18.53 -22.16 -23.47
N ARG A 107 17.44 -22.20 -24.23
CA ARG A 107 17.29 -23.09 -25.40
C ARG A 107 17.60 -24.56 -25.04
N GLU A 108 16.99 -25.06 -23.95
CA GLU A 108 17.16 -26.42 -23.41
C GLU A 108 18.58 -26.79 -22.94
N LYS A 109 19.54 -25.86 -22.95
CA LYS A 109 20.88 -26.07 -22.40
C LYS A 109 20.99 -25.43 -21.03
N VAL A 110 21.48 -26.17 -20.05
CA VAL A 110 21.83 -25.63 -18.73
C VAL A 110 22.96 -24.61 -18.93
N ILE A 111 22.72 -23.37 -18.51
CA ILE A 111 23.69 -22.27 -18.60
C ILE A 111 24.22 -21.84 -17.25
N LYS A 112 23.50 -22.15 -16.17
CA LYS A 112 23.88 -21.83 -14.80
C LYS A 112 23.19 -22.82 -13.87
N THR A 113 23.88 -23.12 -12.78
CA THR A 113 23.43 -24.00 -11.71
C THR A 113 23.65 -23.23 -10.41
N LEU A 114 22.62 -23.14 -9.57
CA LEU A 114 22.62 -22.33 -8.35
C LEU A 114 22.35 -23.20 -7.13
N GLU A 115 23.27 -23.11 -6.17
CA GLU A 115 23.04 -23.55 -4.80
C GLU A 115 22.29 -22.48 -4.02
N LYS A 116 21.70 -22.85 -2.88
CA LYS A 116 21.08 -21.88 -1.97
C LYS A 116 22.15 -21.04 -1.29
N GLU A 117 21.87 -19.75 -1.14
CA GLU A 117 22.74 -18.79 -0.46
C GLU A 117 21.95 -18.10 0.67
N ASP A 118 22.62 -17.88 1.81
CA ASP A 118 22.05 -17.09 2.90
C ASP A 118 21.80 -15.66 2.40
N ASN A 119 20.61 -15.15 2.62
CA ASN A 119 20.25 -13.78 2.25
C ASN A 119 19.29 -13.15 3.25
N SER A 120 19.31 -11.83 3.33
CA SER A 120 18.45 -11.06 4.24
C SER A 120 18.01 -9.75 3.61
N LEU A 121 16.88 -9.23 4.08
CA LEU A 121 16.41 -7.88 3.78
C LEU A 121 16.70 -6.94 4.95
N TYR A 122 17.31 -5.82 4.65
CA TYR A 122 17.50 -4.69 5.55
C TYR A 122 16.55 -3.55 5.19
N TYR A 123 15.80 -3.11 6.19
CA TYR A 123 14.83 -2.05 6.08
C TYR A 123 15.32 -0.84 6.88
N PRO A 124 15.94 0.16 6.23
CA PRO A 124 16.55 1.31 6.91
C PRO A 124 15.55 2.19 7.66
N GLU A 125 14.29 2.22 7.21
CA GLU A 125 13.20 3.01 7.81
C GLU A 125 12.23 2.10 8.61
N GLY A 126 12.66 0.88 8.94
CA GLY A 126 11.85 -0.12 9.65
C GLY A 126 11.04 -1.00 8.70
N TYR A 127 10.42 -2.07 9.21
CA TYR A 127 9.79 -3.11 8.39
C TYR A 127 8.72 -2.60 7.40
N TYR A 128 8.01 -1.54 7.77
CA TYR A 128 7.01 -0.88 6.93
C TYR A 128 7.57 0.29 6.11
N GLY A 129 8.88 0.47 6.15
CA GLY A 129 9.60 1.49 5.40
C GLY A 129 9.47 1.31 3.89
N GLU A 130 9.76 2.39 3.18
CA GLU A 130 9.51 2.48 1.75
C GLU A 130 10.43 1.60 0.89
N SER A 131 11.60 1.26 1.39
CA SER A 131 12.62 0.51 0.63
C SER A 131 13.28 -0.55 1.51
N ALA A 132 13.62 -1.66 0.88
CA ALA A 132 14.41 -2.73 1.47
C ALA A 132 15.67 -2.94 0.63
N LEU A 133 16.80 -3.19 1.29
CA LEU A 133 18.07 -3.56 0.67
C LEU A 133 18.30 -5.06 0.85
N PHE A 134 18.94 -5.69 -0.13
CA PHE A 134 19.20 -7.12 -0.14
C PHE A 134 20.68 -7.38 0.11
N TYR A 135 20.97 -8.22 1.10
CA TYR A 135 22.32 -8.64 1.46
C TYR A 135 22.44 -10.16 1.40
N LYS A 136 23.65 -10.65 1.10
CA LYS A 136 23.95 -12.08 0.94
C LYS A 136 25.13 -12.52 1.80
N GLY A 137 25.18 -13.81 2.10
CA GLY A 137 26.30 -14.44 2.78
C GLY A 137 26.66 -13.73 4.08
N GLU A 138 27.96 -13.44 4.26
CA GLU A 138 28.48 -12.79 5.47
C GLU A 138 27.86 -11.40 5.73
N GLU A 139 27.53 -10.64 4.68
CA GLU A 139 26.89 -9.32 4.85
C GLU A 139 25.51 -9.46 5.49
N ALA A 140 24.73 -10.48 5.09
CA ALA A 140 23.42 -10.74 5.67
C ALA A 140 23.51 -11.01 7.19
N HIS A 141 24.48 -11.83 7.60
CA HIS A 141 24.74 -12.13 9.01
C HIS A 141 25.24 -10.90 9.78
N ALA A 142 26.12 -10.09 9.18
CA ALA A 142 26.64 -8.89 9.81
C ALA A 142 25.54 -7.84 10.08
N TYR A 143 24.60 -7.64 9.14
CA TYR A 143 23.47 -6.74 9.36
C TYR A 143 22.50 -7.27 10.41
N LEU A 144 22.26 -8.59 10.47
CA LEU A 144 21.46 -9.18 11.54
C LEU A 144 22.12 -8.96 12.91
N GLU A 145 23.43 -9.19 13.04
CA GLU A 145 24.15 -8.96 14.28
C GLU A 145 24.07 -7.49 14.73
N LYS A 146 24.20 -6.56 13.78
CA LYS A 146 24.01 -5.12 14.03
C LYS A 146 22.61 -4.82 14.56
N PHE A 147 21.57 -5.44 14.00
CA PHE A 147 20.20 -5.28 14.47
C PHE A 147 20.00 -5.85 15.89
N MET A 148 20.51 -7.07 16.14
CA MET A 148 20.43 -7.70 17.47
C MET A 148 21.10 -6.85 18.55
N LYS A 149 22.28 -6.28 18.27
CA LYS A 149 22.97 -5.35 19.20
C LYS A 149 22.16 -4.09 19.49
N ALA A 150 21.51 -3.52 18.47
CA ALA A 150 20.66 -2.34 18.66
C ALA A 150 19.43 -2.65 19.53
N ILE A 151 18.85 -3.84 19.38
CA ILE A 151 17.73 -4.31 20.21
C ILE A 151 18.18 -4.56 21.65
N GLU A 152 19.34 -5.18 21.85
CA GLU A 152 19.91 -5.42 23.18
C GLU A 152 20.16 -4.10 23.94
N GLU A 153 20.81 -3.14 23.27
CA GLU A 153 21.05 -1.80 23.84
C GLU A 153 19.75 -1.07 24.17
N TYR A 154 18.74 -1.17 23.32
CA TYR A 154 17.41 -0.62 23.59
C TYR A 154 16.78 -1.24 24.85
N TYR A 155 16.80 -2.56 25.01
CA TYR A 155 16.24 -3.22 26.19
C TYR A 155 16.98 -2.84 27.48
N LYS A 156 18.29 -2.61 27.40
CA LYS A 156 19.07 -2.08 28.52
C LYS A 156 18.58 -0.68 28.92
N GLN A 157 18.39 0.22 27.95
CA GLN A 157 17.86 1.56 28.20
C GLN A 157 16.41 1.52 28.73
N VAL A 158 15.59 0.56 28.29
CA VAL A 158 14.23 0.35 28.82
C VAL A 158 14.29 -0.04 30.30
N ALA A 159 15.22 -0.90 30.70
CA ALA A 159 15.38 -1.27 32.09
C ALA A 159 15.82 -0.07 32.96
N GLU A 160 16.76 0.75 32.46
CA GLU A 160 17.19 2.00 33.12
C GLU A 160 16.04 3.01 33.24
N TYR A 161 15.24 3.16 32.17
CA TYR A 161 14.04 4.00 32.17
C TYR A 161 13.00 3.55 33.18
N GLN A 162 12.72 2.24 33.30
CA GLN A 162 11.77 1.71 34.28
C GLN A 162 12.21 2.00 35.72
N GLN A 163 13.52 1.91 35.99
CA GLN A 163 14.08 2.29 37.29
C GLN A 163 13.90 3.80 37.55
N ALA A 164 14.26 4.64 36.57
CA ALA A 164 14.09 6.08 36.66
C ALA A 164 12.62 6.49 36.81
N GLN A 165 11.68 5.78 36.18
CA GLN A 165 10.25 6.03 36.29
C GLN A 165 9.73 5.68 37.68
N THR A 166 10.24 4.59 38.28
CA THR A 166 9.91 4.23 39.67
C THR A 166 10.41 5.28 40.65
N GLU A 167 11.64 5.78 40.46
CA GLU A 167 12.22 6.83 41.30
C GLU A 167 11.51 8.17 41.09
N TYR A 168 11.15 8.51 39.85
CA TYR A 168 10.32 9.67 39.52
C TYR A 168 8.97 9.63 40.22
N GLN A 169 8.25 8.51 40.15
CA GLN A 169 6.94 8.37 40.79
C GLN A 169 7.04 8.59 42.30
N LYS A 170 8.05 8.00 42.94
CA LYS A 170 8.32 8.22 44.36
C LYS A 170 8.61 9.69 44.68
N ASN A 171 9.54 10.31 43.95
CA ASN A 171 9.90 11.71 44.15
C ASN A 171 8.73 12.66 43.90
N PHE A 172 7.86 12.31 42.94
CA PHE A 172 6.66 13.08 42.62
C PHE A 172 5.61 12.95 43.72
N ASP A 173 5.38 11.76 44.25
CA ASP A 173 4.49 11.54 45.39
C ASP A 173 4.99 12.26 46.65
N ASP A 174 6.30 12.18 46.96
CA ASP A 174 6.94 12.91 48.06
C ASP A 174 6.80 14.43 47.88
N PHE A 175 6.98 14.93 46.66
CA PHE A 175 6.78 16.34 46.31
C PHE A 175 5.31 16.78 46.51
N LEU A 176 4.34 15.97 46.08
CA LEU A 176 2.92 16.26 46.28
C LEU A 176 2.55 16.29 47.77
N GLU A 177 3.09 15.38 48.58
CA GLU A 177 2.91 15.41 50.03
C GLU A 177 3.52 16.65 50.68
N GLU A 178 4.75 17.05 50.29
CA GLU A 178 5.41 18.25 50.80
C GLU A 178 4.56 19.50 50.51
N ILE A 179 4.14 19.68 49.25
CA ILE A 179 3.31 20.81 48.83
C ILE A 179 1.96 20.81 49.58
N LYS A 180 1.34 19.65 49.78
CA LYS A 180 0.08 19.54 50.53
C LYS A 180 0.23 20.00 51.97
N LYS A 181 1.24 19.49 52.70
CA LYS A 181 1.51 19.88 54.10
C LYS A 181 1.77 21.38 54.24
N ARG A 182 2.52 21.97 53.30
CA ARG A 182 2.86 23.39 53.31
C ARG A 182 1.67 24.29 52.98
N ARG A 183 0.79 23.87 52.06
CA ARG A 183 -0.50 24.55 51.83
C ARG A 183 -1.44 24.49 53.04
N GLU A 184 -1.51 23.34 53.72
CA GLU A 184 -2.28 23.19 54.97
C GLU A 184 -1.72 24.09 56.09
N ALA A 185 -0.42 24.36 56.10
CA ALA A 185 0.23 25.32 57.00
C ALA A 185 0.06 26.80 56.59
N GLY A 186 -0.65 27.09 55.50
CA GLY A 186 -0.99 28.45 55.07
C GLY A 186 0.02 29.12 54.14
N GLU A 187 0.99 28.39 53.56
CA GLU A 187 1.87 28.94 52.53
C GLU A 187 1.19 28.99 51.15
N GLU A 188 1.27 30.15 50.49
CA GLU A 188 0.87 30.32 49.10
C GLU A 188 2.07 30.13 48.17
N PHE A 189 1.88 29.34 47.11
CA PHE A 189 2.91 29.04 46.13
C PHE A 189 2.59 29.73 44.80
N LYS A 190 3.60 30.34 44.19
CA LYS A 190 3.50 30.79 42.79
C LYS A 190 3.62 29.59 41.86
N LYS A 191 2.98 29.67 40.69
CA LYS A 191 2.94 28.56 39.72
C LYS A 191 4.35 28.19 39.24
N GLU A 192 5.18 29.19 39.04
CA GLU A 192 6.55 29.06 38.53
C GLU A 192 7.47 28.33 39.53
N GLU A 193 7.28 28.57 40.84
CA GLU A 193 8.06 27.90 41.90
C GLU A 193 7.71 26.41 42.04
N ILE A 194 6.44 26.06 41.76
CA ILE A 194 6.00 24.66 41.72
C ILE A 194 6.59 23.96 40.49
N GLU A 195 6.56 24.60 39.33
CA GLU A 195 7.11 24.04 38.09
C GLU A 195 8.63 23.82 38.16
N GLU A 196 9.39 24.72 38.81
CA GLU A 196 10.84 24.57 38.97
C GLU A 196 11.23 23.41 39.91
N ARG A 197 10.43 23.17 40.96
CA ARG A 197 10.67 22.10 41.94
C ARG A 197 10.04 20.76 41.56
N MET A 198 9.16 20.74 40.55
CA MET A 198 8.50 19.53 40.09
C MET A 198 9.56 18.55 39.54
N PRO A 199 9.59 17.30 40.03
CA PRO A 199 10.43 16.27 39.42
C PRO A 199 10.15 16.19 37.91
N ARG A 200 11.20 16.00 37.11
CA ARG A 200 11.06 15.86 35.66
C ARG A 200 10.80 14.40 35.32
N GLU A 201 9.76 14.17 34.53
CA GLU A 201 9.46 12.83 34.04
C GLU A 201 10.62 12.34 33.16
N PRO A 202 11.12 11.10 33.38
CA PRO A 202 12.15 10.54 32.53
C PRO A 202 11.62 10.38 31.10
N LYS A 203 12.47 10.61 30.09
CA LYS A 203 12.10 10.37 28.69
C LYS A 203 12.24 8.88 28.37
N PRO A 204 11.22 8.25 27.74
CA PRO A 204 11.36 6.85 27.31
C PRO A 204 12.48 6.69 26.26
N PRO A 205 13.14 5.53 26.19
CA PRO A 205 14.13 5.30 25.16
C PRO A 205 13.48 5.13 23.78
N THR A 206 14.18 5.55 22.73
CA THR A 206 13.71 5.41 21.34
C THR A 206 14.08 4.02 20.81
N PRO A 207 13.14 3.26 20.26
CA PRO A 207 13.45 1.96 19.65
C PRO A 207 14.28 2.11 18.37
N PRO A 208 15.01 1.05 17.95
CA PRO A 208 15.70 1.05 16.66
C PRO A 208 14.74 1.33 15.51
N GLN A 209 15.09 2.30 14.66
CA GLN A 209 14.26 2.75 13.53
C GLN A 209 14.46 1.91 12.26
N PHE A 210 15.29 0.87 12.32
CA PHE A 210 15.58 -0.04 11.21
C PHE A 210 15.27 -1.48 11.60
N TYR A 211 15.07 -2.34 10.60
CA TYR A 211 14.78 -3.76 10.81
C TYR A 211 15.58 -4.63 9.85
N VAL A 212 15.97 -5.83 10.28
CA VAL A 212 16.64 -6.83 9.44
C VAL A 212 15.92 -8.16 9.57
N THR A 213 15.59 -8.79 8.45
CA THR A 213 15.04 -10.16 8.49
C THR A 213 16.15 -11.15 8.84
N PRO A 214 15.86 -12.21 9.62
CA PRO A 214 16.78 -13.32 9.76
C PRO A 214 17.20 -13.89 8.39
N PRO A 215 18.47 -14.28 8.21
CA PRO A 215 18.92 -14.89 6.97
C PRO A 215 18.11 -16.14 6.60
N THR A 216 17.67 -16.21 5.35
CA THR A 216 17.04 -17.39 4.75
C THR A 216 17.92 -17.96 3.65
N LYS A 217 17.78 -19.25 3.37
CA LYS A 217 18.50 -19.94 2.28
C LYS A 217 17.63 -19.99 1.04
N ASP A 218 18.00 -19.22 0.03
CA ASP A 218 17.23 -19.13 -1.23
C ASP A 218 18.16 -19.20 -2.43
N TYR A 219 17.62 -19.53 -3.60
CA TYR A 219 18.34 -19.43 -4.85
C TYR A 219 18.34 -17.97 -5.32
N VAL A 220 19.52 -17.36 -5.41
CA VAL A 220 19.64 -15.97 -5.87
C VAL A 220 19.84 -15.91 -7.39
N ILE A 221 18.81 -15.46 -8.09
CA ILE A 221 18.81 -15.27 -9.52
C ILE A 221 19.18 -13.83 -9.87
N ASN A 222 20.31 -13.70 -10.58
CA ASN A 222 20.73 -12.46 -11.22
C ASN A 222 21.19 -12.79 -12.64
N LEU A 223 20.42 -12.35 -13.63
CA LEU A 223 20.55 -12.69 -15.04
C LEU A 223 20.20 -11.49 -15.91
N PRO A 224 20.79 -11.39 -17.11
CA PRO A 224 20.43 -10.35 -18.06
C PRO A 224 19.06 -10.63 -18.69
N VAL A 225 18.46 -9.57 -19.24
CA VAL A 225 17.18 -9.59 -19.95
C VAL A 225 17.10 -10.79 -20.91
N GLY A 226 16.00 -11.54 -20.83
CA GLY A 226 15.82 -12.73 -21.65
C GLY A 226 14.76 -13.69 -21.15
N ARG A 227 14.52 -14.73 -21.95
CA ARG A 227 13.64 -15.85 -21.60
C ARG A 227 14.48 -17.08 -21.31
N TYR A 228 14.18 -17.72 -20.19
CA TYR A 228 14.87 -18.87 -19.63
C TYR A 228 13.83 -19.89 -19.14
N LYS A 229 14.31 -21.07 -18.75
CA LYS A 229 13.55 -22.02 -17.94
C LYS A 229 14.34 -22.31 -16.68
N ILE A 230 13.64 -22.66 -15.62
CA ILE A 230 14.23 -23.16 -14.38
C ILE A 230 13.64 -24.52 -14.04
N ARG A 231 14.42 -25.33 -13.34
CA ARG A 231 13.99 -26.59 -12.73
C ARG A 231 14.91 -26.95 -11.58
N LEU A 232 14.42 -27.78 -10.65
CA LEU A 232 15.26 -28.31 -9.58
C LEU A 232 15.75 -29.71 -9.94
N ARG A 233 17.03 -29.94 -9.67
CA ARG A 233 17.64 -31.27 -9.74
C ARG A 233 17.93 -31.75 -8.31
N ALA A 234 17.41 -32.92 -7.97
CA ALA A 234 17.71 -33.58 -6.71
C ALA A 234 19.15 -34.14 -6.69
N GLU A 235 19.64 -34.50 -5.51
CA GLU A 235 20.99 -35.05 -5.32
C GLU A 235 21.24 -36.34 -6.13
N ASP A 236 20.20 -37.15 -6.34
CA ASP A 236 20.24 -38.37 -7.16
C ASP A 236 20.29 -38.11 -8.68
N GLY A 237 20.27 -36.83 -9.08
CA GLY A 237 20.30 -36.39 -10.47
C GLY A 237 18.94 -36.34 -11.16
N THR A 238 17.84 -36.71 -10.50
CA THR A 238 16.49 -36.62 -11.06
C THR A 238 15.94 -35.20 -11.04
N ILE A 239 15.00 -34.89 -11.94
CA ILE A 239 14.30 -33.59 -11.94
C ILE A 239 13.10 -33.68 -11.01
N ILE A 240 12.99 -32.73 -10.08
CA ILE A 240 11.91 -32.70 -9.10
C ILE A 240 10.61 -32.34 -9.80
N GLN A 241 9.59 -33.20 -9.62
CA GLN A 241 8.30 -33.04 -10.27
C GLN A 241 7.63 -31.71 -9.89
N GLY A 242 7.14 -30.97 -10.89
CA GLY A 242 6.45 -29.69 -10.67
C GLY A 242 7.37 -28.49 -10.43
N SER A 243 8.70 -28.69 -10.41
CA SER A 243 9.68 -27.59 -10.28
C SER A 243 9.89 -26.78 -11.56
N GLU A 244 9.46 -27.28 -12.72
CA GLU A 244 9.72 -26.62 -13.99
C GLU A 244 8.88 -25.33 -14.13
N LYS A 245 9.56 -24.20 -14.37
CA LYS A 245 8.93 -22.91 -14.66
C LYS A 245 9.63 -22.21 -15.81
N ASN A 246 8.88 -21.44 -16.58
CA ASN A 246 9.45 -20.41 -17.45
C ASN A 246 9.92 -19.24 -16.58
N LEU A 247 10.98 -18.58 -17.03
CA LEU A 247 11.56 -17.45 -16.34
C LEU A 247 11.78 -16.31 -17.33
N VAL A 248 11.18 -15.15 -17.06
CA VAL A 248 11.27 -13.95 -17.90
C VAL A 248 11.97 -12.85 -17.13
N LEU A 249 13.16 -12.48 -17.60
CA LEU A 249 13.93 -11.35 -17.09
C LEU A 249 13.65 -10.15 -17.98
N PHE A 250 13.12 -9.08 -17.41
CA PHE A 250 12.73 -7.88 -18.14
C PHE A 250 13.35 -6.62 -17.51
N THR A 251 13.28 -5.51 -18.23
CA THR A 251 13.77 -4.21 -17.77
C THR A 251 12.77 -3.11 -18.15
N SER A 252 12.97 -1.94 -17.58
CA SER A 252 12.19 -0.73 -17.89
C SER A 252 12.45 -0.27 -19.32
N ARG A 253 11.42 0.23 -19.99
CA ARG A 253 11.54 0.89 -21.30
C ARG A 253 12.01 2.33 -21.18
N ARG A 254 11.55 3.03 -20.15
CA ARG A 254 11.92 4.41 -19.81
C ARG A 254 12.24 4.49 -18.33
N THR A 255 13.19 5.33 -17.96
CA THR A 255 13.62 5.51 -16.58
C THR A 255 13.62 6.98 -16.20
N GLY A 256 13.54 7.25 -14.90
CA GLY A 256 13.72 8.61 -14.37
C GLY A 256 12.56 9.56 -14.68
N GLY A 257 11.35 9.02 -14.93
CA GLY A 257 10.14 9.84 -14.98
C GLY A 257 9.80 10.38 -13.59
N THR A 258 8.98 11.43 -13.53
CA THR A 258 8.48 11.99 -12.26
C THR A 258 6.98 11.76 -12.20
N GLY A 259 6.50 11.15 -11.12
CA GLY A 259 5.10 10.88 -10.84
C GLY A 259 4.67 11.38 -9.47
N TYR A 260 3.38 11.32 -9.18
CA TYR A 260 2.83 11.70 -7.88
C TYR A 260 1.90 10.62 -7.35
N GLU A 261 2.03 10.34 -6.06
CA GLU A 261 0.96 9.78 -5.25
C GLU A 261 0.21 10.95 -4.59
N ILE A 262 -1.12 10.94 -4.67
CA ILE A 262 -1.99 11.98 -4.16
C ILE A 262 -2.87 11.34 -3.09
N ILE A 263 -2.81 11.87 -1.87
CA ILE A 263 -3.64 11.45 -0.74
C ILE A 263 -4.72 12.53 -0.53
N PRO A 264 -5.99 12.23 -0.80
CA PRO A 264 -7.08 13.14 -0.49
C PRO A 264 -7.30 13.22 1.02
N GLY A 265 -7.35 14.42 1.60
CA GLY A 265 -7.55 14.59 3.05
C GLY A 265 -8.85 13.98 3.57
N ASN A 266 -9.89 13.90 2.73
CA ASN A 266 -11.17 13.27 3.08
C ASN A 266 -11.23 11.75 2.89
N ARG A 267 -10.21 11.13 2.28
CA ARG A 267 -10.08 9.68 2.09
C ARG A 267 -8.61 9.26 2.16
N TRP A 268 -7.98 9.42 3.33
CA TRP A 268 -6.53 9.22 3.49
C TRP A 268 -6.05 7.79 3.14
N THR A 269 -6.92 6.78 3.34
CA THR A 269 -6.62 5.38 3.02
C THR A 269 -6.64 5.08 1.53
N ARG A 270 -7.15 5.99 0.70
CA ARG A 270 -7.19 5.85 -0.75
C ARG A 270 -6.16 6.78 -1.39
N ARG A 271 -5.09 6.17 -1.89
CA ARG A 271 -4.05 6.88 -2.64
C ARG A 271 -4.39 6.85 -4.13
N GLU A 272 -4.25 7.98 -4.79
CA GLU A 272 -4.50 8.15 -6.23
C GLU A 272 -3.18 8.48 -6.93
N SER A 273 -2.92 7.94 -8.13
CA SER A 273 -1.67 8.19 -8.84
C SER A 273 -1.83 9.23 -9.95
N CYS A 274 -0.79 10.02 -10.19
CA CYS A 274 -0.67 10.97 -11.28
C CYS A 274 0.68 10.80 -11.97
N ASP A 275 0.80 9.66 -12.65
CA ASP A 275 2.08 9.16 -13.15
C ASP A 275 2.43 9.75 -14.51
N ASP A 276 1.44 10.03 -15.36
CA ASP A 276 1.68 10.60 -16.68
C ASP A 276 1.60 12.15 -16.62
N PRO A 277 2.58 12.90 -17.16
CA PRO A 277 2.54 14.36 -17.22
C PRO A 277 1.34 14.93 -17.99
N SER A 278 0.73 14.16 -18.88
CA SER A 278 -0.49 14.56 -19.61
C SER A 278 -1.76 14.44 -18.77
N TRP A 279 -1.70 13.79 -17.60
CA TRP A 279 -2.86 13.67 -16.73
C TRP A 279 -3.13 14.97 -16.00
N ILE A 280 -4.42 15.27 -15.88
CA ILE A 280 -4.93 16.49 -15.27
C ILE A 280 -5.58 16.10 -13.95
N ILE A 281 -5.22 16.80 -12.89
CA ILE A 281 -5.78 16.61 -11.55
C ILE A 281 -7.08 17.42 -11.47
N TYR A 282 -8.22 16.74 -11.44
CA TYR A 282 -9.54 17.37 -11.35
C TYR A 282 -10.02 17.44 -9.91
N LEU A 283 -10.41 18.63 -9.46
CA LEU A 283 -10.77 18.86 -8.05
C LEU A 283 -12.12 19.54 -7.92
N ALA A 284 -13.01 18.94 -7.12
CA ALA A 284 -14.35 19.46 -6.90
C ALA A 284 -14.54 19.94 -5.45
N GLY A 285 -14.86 21.22 -5.27
CA GLY A 285 -15.13 21.82 -3.94
C GLY A 285 -13.87 22.19 -3.15
N LYS A 286 -14.03 22.39 -1.83
CA LYS A 286 -12.91 22.60 -0.90
C LYS A 286 -12.26 21.24 -0.63
N ASN A 287 -11.00 21.08 -1.04
CA ASN A 287 -10.23 19.86 -0.79
C ASN A 287 -8.83 20.20 -0.30
N THR A 288 -8.36 19.39 0.63
CA THR A 288 -6.96 19.30 1.02
C THR A 288 -6.38 18.07 0.33
N LEU A 289 -5.26 18.24 -0.35
CA LEU A 289 -4.51 17.14 -0.96
C LEU A 289 -3.12 17.12 -0.37
N TYR A 290 -2.57 15.92 -0.20
CA TYR A 290 -1.17 15.71 0.12
C TYR A 290 -0.52 15.05 -1.09
N PHE A 291 0.48 15.72 -1.65
CA PHE A 291 1.24 15.21 -2.77
C PHE A 291 2.51 14.52 -2.27
N ASN A 292 2.83 13.40 -2.88
CA ASN A 292 4.08 12.68 -2.68
C ASN A 292 4.73 12.44 -4.04
N PRO A 293 5.77 13.21 -4.39
CA PRO A 293 6.47 13.03 -5.65
C PRO A 293 7.41 11.81 -5.60
N PHE A 294 7.47 11.09 -6.71
CA PHE A 294 8.33 9.92 -6.90
C PHE A 294 9.07 9.98 -8.23
N VAL A 295 10.30 9.47 -8.24
CA VAL A 295 10.91 8.96 -9.47
C VAL A 295 10.23 7.65 -9.83
N GLN A 296 10.01 7.42 -11.12
CA GLN A 296 9.32 6.26 -11.64
C GLN A 296 9.94 5.76 -12.94
N ASP A 297 9.81 4.45 -13.16
CA ASP A 297 10.26 3.76 -14.35
C ASP A 297 9.07 3.09 -15.06
N GLU A 298 9.11 3.02 -16.38
CA GLU A 298 8.04 2.47 -17.21
C GLU A 298 8.32 1.00 -17.55
N TYR A 299 7.45 0.10 -17.07
CA TYR A 299 7.55 -1.34 -17.31
C TYR A 299 6.35 -1.86 -18.11
N ASN A 300 6.51 -3.04 -18.70
CA ASN A 300 5.39 -3.74 -19.32
C ASN A 300 4.32 -4.08 -18.26
N GLU A 301 3.04 -3.80 -18.54
CA GLU A 301 1.94 -3.97 -17.58
C GLU A 301 1.82 -5.44 -17.13
N LEU A 302 1.86 -6.39 -18.06
CA LEU A 302 1.81 -7.81 -17.73
C LEU A 302 2.99 -8.23 -16.85
N TYR A 303 4.22 -7.89 -17.26
CA TYR A 303 5.41 -8.41 -16.60
C TYR A 303 5.56 -7.82 -15.19
N TYR A 304 5.29 -6.53 -15.02
CA TYR A 304 5.36 -5.88 -13.71
C TYR A 304 4.23 -6.35 -12.77
N ASN A 305 3.01 -6.53 -13.29
CA ASN A 305 1.92 -7.05 -12.46
C ASN A 305 2.19 -8.49 -11.98
N LYS A 306 2.77 -9.33 -12.86
CA LYS A 306 3.16 -10.72 -12.53
C LYS A 306 4.39 -10.81 -11.63
N LEU A 307 5.28 -9.81 -11.66
CA LEU A 307 6.39 -9.67 -10.71
C LEU A 307 5.86 -9.40 -9.30
N GLU A 308 4.96 -8.42 -9.15
CA GLU A 308 4.36 -8.04 -7.87
C GLU A 308 3.49 -9.15 -7.27
N ASP A 309 2.68 -9.80 -8.12
CA ASP A 309 1.86 -10.95 -7.74
C ASP A 309 1.75 -11.89 -8.94
N PRO A 310 2.34 -13.11 -8.87
CA PRO A 310 2.29 -14.08 -9.96
C PRO A 310 0.88 -14.43 -10.46
N GLN A 311 -0.16 -14.23 -9.65
CA GLN A 311 -1.55 -14.53 -10.02
C GLN A 311 -2.30 -13.32 -10.59
N ASN A 312 -1.70 -12.13 -10.61
CA ASN A 312 -2.33 -10.95 -11.21
C ASN A 312 -2.37 -11.04 -12.74
N SER A 313 -3.39 -10.44 -13.33
CA SER A 313 -3.49 -10.25 -14.77
C SER A 313 -2.76 -8.98 -15.24
N GLY A 314 -2.39 -8.94 -16.51
CA GLY A 314 -1.98 -7.71 -17.19
C GLY A 314 -2.01 -7.89 -18.70
N ARG A 315 -1.66 -6.82 -19.42
CA ARG A 315 -1.67 -6.80 -20.88
C ARG A 315 -0.26 -6.62 -21.40
N GLU A 316 0.15 -7.48 -22.33
CA GLU A 316 1.50 -7.45 -22.89
C GLU A 316 1.70 -6.24 -23.82
N GLU A 317 0.64 -5.69 -24.41
CA GLU A 317 0.68 -4.52 -25.27
C GLU A 317 0.73 -3.18 -24.51
N LYS A 318 0.55 -3.21 -23.18
CA LYS A 318 0.48 -2.01 -22.35
C LYS A 318 1.70 -1.81 -21.48
N TRP A 319 1.89 -0.55 -21.11
CA TRP A 319 2.97 -0.08 -20.26
C TRP A 319 2.37 0.64 -19.06
N ARG A 320 3.06 0.55 -17.93
CA ARG A 320 2.69 1.25 -16.70
C ARG A 320 3.93 1.87 -16.08
N TRP A 321 3.74 2.99 -15.41
CA TRP A 321 4.74 3.56 -14.53
C TRP A 321 4.69 2.85 -13.18
N ALA A 322 5.86 2.66 -12.59
CA ALA A 322 6.04 2.13 -11.24
C ALA A 322 6.94 3.08 -10.45
N HIS A 323 6.51 3.45 -9.25
CA HIS A 323 7.26 4.34 -8.37
C HIS A 323 8.49 3.63 -7.82
N THR A 324 9.66 4.22 -7.99
CA THR A 324 10.95 3.63 -7.58
C THR A 324 11.52 4.32 -6.35
N LYS A 325 11.58 5.65 -6.31
CA LYS A 325 12.19 6.41 -5.21
C LYS A 325 11.39 7.67 -4.87
N SER A 326 11.08 7.88 -3.58
CA SER A 326 10.47 9.15 -3.13
C SER A 326 11.42 10.32 -3.33
N ILE A 327 10.87 11.45 -3.77
CA ILE A 327 11.60 12.73 -3.90
C ILE A 327 11.31 13.52 -2.62
N LYS A 328 12.34 13.70 -1.76
CA LYS A 328 12.19 14.32 -0.43
C LYS A 328 12.69 15.78 -0.37
N ASP A 329 13.78 16.08 -1.06
CA ASP A 329 14.49 17.36 -0.98
C ASP A 329 14.05 18.33 -2.09
N VAL A 330 12.76 18.61 -2.16
CA VAL A 330 12.17 19.57 -3.11
C VAL A 330 11.09 20.42 -2.44
N THR A 331 10.79 21.57 -3.02
CA THR A 331 9.65 22.42 -2.68
C THR A 331 8.57 22.23 -3.75
N LEU A 332 7.32 22.00 -3.34
CA LEU A 332 6.20 21.97 -4.27
C LEU A 332 5.73 23.42 -4.53
N LEU A 333 5.80 23.84 -5.78
CA LEU A 333 5.27 25.13 -6.24
C LEU A 333 3.83 24.95 -6.68
N PHE A 334 2.93 25.84 -6.21
CA PHE A 334 1.59 25.97 -6.74
C PHE A 334 1.48 27.27 -7.52
N GLU A 335 1.15 27.17 -8.80
CA GLU A 335 1.35 28.23 -9.80
C GLU A 335 0.07 28.54 -10.57
N LYS A 336 -0.02 29.77 -11.06
CA LYS A 336 -1.02 30.23 -12.04
C LYS A 336 -0.31 30.93 -13.18
N GLY A 337 -0.02 30.20 -14.25
CA GLY A 337 0.85 30.71 -15.31
C GLY A 337 2.28 30.84 -14.78
N GLU A 338 2.88 32.03 -14.90
CA GLU A 338 4.24 32.29 -14.38
C GLU A 338 4.24 32.79 -12.92
N GLU A 339 3.07 33.02 -12.34
CA GLU A 339 2.93 33.48 -10.95
C GLU A 339 2.95 32.30 -9.97
N VAL A 340 3.93 32.27 -9.08
CA VAL A 340 3.97 31.32 -7.94
C VAL A 340 3.05 31.83 -6.84
N LEU A 341 1.96 31.10 -6.59
CA LEU A 341 0.97 31.46 -5.56
C LEU A 341 1.37 30.96 -4.17
N GLN A 342 1.98 29.78 -4.10
CA GLN A 342 2.41 29.17 -2.85
C GLN A 342 3.65 28.30 -3.08
N ARG A 343 4.57 28.34 -2.11
CA ARG A 343 5.67 27.38 -1.96
C ARG A 343 5.33 26.48 -0.78
N ILE A 344 5.34 25.17 -0.99
CA ILE A 344 4.87 24.19 -0.02
C ILE A 344 6.03 23.28 0.31
N GLU A 345 6.33 23.18 1.61
CA GLU A 345 7.36 22.30 2.13
C GLU A 345 6.78 20.91 2.45
N ARG A 346 7.67 19.92 2.50
CA ARG A 346 7.34 18.56 2.88
C ARG A 346 7.21 18.50 4.40
N VAL A 347 6.10 17.97 4.88
CA VAL A 347 5.83 17.85 6.33
C VAL A 347 5.40 16.41 6.66
N PRO A 348 5.84 15.85 7.80
CA PRO A 348 5.32 14.59 8.31
C PRO A 348 3.93 14.76 8.94
N TYR A 349 3.02 13.82 8.70
CA TYR A 349 1.64 13.84 9.19
C TYR A 349 1.30 12.59 10.01
N TYR A 350 0.41 12.77 10.98
CA TYR A 350 -0.14 11.71 11.81
C TYR A 350 -1.67 11.67 11.66
N VAL A 351 -2.21 10.47 11.45
CA VAL A 351 -3.66 10.28 11.35
C VAL A 351 -4.22 9.86 12.70
N LYS A 352 -4.94 10.78 13.34
CA LYS A 352 -5.64 10.55 14.59
C LYS A 352 -7.03 10.00 14.31
N GLN A 353 -7.34 8.81 14.85
CA GLN A 353 -8.71 8.28 14.80
C GLN A 353 -9.59 9.03 15.80
N LEU A 354 -10.77 9.48 15.36
CA LEU A 354 -11.72 10.16 16.22
C LEU A 354 -12.55 9.11 17.00
N PRO A 355 -12.69 9.23 18.33
CA PRO A 355 -13.51 8.32 19.11
C PRO A 355 -15.00 8.52 18.78
N GLY A 356 -15.72 7.44 18.48
CA GLY A 356 -17.16 7.50 18.22
C GLY A 356 -17.69 6.33 17.40
N ALA A 357 -19.03 6.25 17.28
CA ALA A 357 -19.70 5.25 16.44
C ALA A 357 -19.52 5.51 14.94
N GLU A 358 -19.27 6.78 14.57
CA GLU A 358 -18.87 7.18 13.24
C GLU A 358 -17.33 7.16 13.19
N LEU A 359 -16.75 6.10 12.61
CA LEU A 359 -15.30 5.86 12.47
C LEU A 359 -14.60 6.97 11.64
N GLY A 360 -14.43 8.15 12.23
CA GLY A 360 -13.80 9.33 11.61
C GLY A 360 -12.31 9.43 11.92
N TYR A 361 -11.64 10.38 11.26
CA TYR A 361 -10.23 10.66 11.50
C TYR A 361 -9.90 12.13 11.25
N GLU A 362 -8.78 12.57 11.80
CA GLU A 362 -8.16 13.87 11.59
C GLU A 362 -6.69 13.68 11.19
N ILE A 363 -6.22 14.50 10.24
CA ILE A 363 -4.81 14.49 9.82
C ILE A 363 -4.15 15.72 10.43
N VAL A 364 -3.20 15.50 11.33
CA VAL A 364 -2.43 16.55 12.01
C VAL A 364 -0.96 16.45 11.64
N GLU A 365 -0.22 17.55 11.77
CA GLU A 365 1.23 17.51 11.62
C GLU A 365 1.85 16.65 12.73
N PHE A 366 2.84 15.83 12.37
CA PHE A 366 3.49 14.93 13.31
C PHE A 366 4.46 15.71 14.19
N ASN A 367 4.29 15.60 15.50
CA ASN A 367 5.17 16.22 16.49
C ASN A 367 5.77 15.12 17.40
N PRO A 368 7.08 14.83 17.31
CA PRO A 368 7.71 13.77 18.10
C PRO A 368 7.74 14.07 19.61
N GLU A 369 7.57 15.32 20.03
CA GLU A 369 7.50 15.72 21.45
C GLU A 369 6.06 15.64 22.00
N ASP A 370 5.04 15.45 21.16
CA ASP A 370 3.67 15.22 21.62
C ASP A 370 3.55 13.82 22.25
N MET A 371 3.01 13.75 23.47
CA MET A 371 2.82 12.48 24.17
C MET A 371 2.03 11.44 23.37
N GLU A 372 1.05 11.85 22.54
CA GLU A 372 0.28 10.90 21.72
C GLU A 372 1.11 10.29 20.57
N MET A 373 2.18 10.98 20.14
CA MET A 373 3.00 10.63 18.99
C MET A 373 4.42 10.21 19.37
N TYR A 374 4.80 10.35 20.65
CA TYR A 374 6.12 10.01 21.16
C TYR A 374 6.49 8.55 20.85
N GLY A 375 7.69 8.34 20.31
CA GLY A 375 8.19 7.02 19.93
C GLY A 375 7.46 6.37 18.75
N ARG A 376 6.49 7.05 18.13
CA ARG A 376 5.82 6.61 16.90
C ARG A 376 6.53 7.17 15.68
N GLN A 377 6.23 6.60 14.52
CA GLN A 377 6.58 7.16 13.22
C GLN A 377 5.38 7.93 12.63
N PRO A 378 5.62 8.93 11.77
CA PRO A 378 4.55 9.58 11.04
C PRO A 378 3.77 8.55 10.20
N THR A 379 2.47 8.77 10.04
CA THR A 379 1.61 7.89 9.23
C THR A 379 1.96 8.02 7.75
N PHE A 380 2.28 9.23 7.30
CA PHE A 380 2.82 9.53 5.98
C PHE A 380 3.49 10.91 6.01
N GLU A 381 4.30 11.22 5.01
CA GLU A 381 4.79 12.58 4.76
C GLU A 381 4.17 13.09 3.48
N GLY A 382 4.16 14.40 3.25
CA GLY A 382 3.81 14.97 1.95
C GLY A 382 3.69 16.49 1.90
N TYR A 383 3.37 16.98 0.71
CA TYR A 383 3.18 18.40 0.43
C TYR A 383 1.69 18.73 0.47
N LYS A 384 1.26 19.44 1.52
CA LYS A 384 -0.14 19.77 1.75
C LYS A 384 -0.56 21.00 0.95
N LEU A 385 -1.45 20.78 -0.01
CA LEU A 385 -2.08 21.84 -0.79
C LEU A 385 -3.53 21.99 -0.36
N GLU A 386 -3.87 23.14 0.22
CA GLU A 386 -5.23 23.52 0.55
C GLU A 386 -5.82 24.40 -0.55
N LEU A 387 -6.85 23.90 -1.24
CA LEU A 387 -7.49 24.65 -2.30
C LEU A 387 -8.80 25.26 -1.79
N SER A 388 -8.82 26.58 -1.72
CA SER A 388 -9.98 27.33 -1.26
C SER A 388 -11.08 27.38 -2.35
N SER A 389 -12.33 27.45 -1.92
CA SER A 389 -13.47 27.66 -2.84
C SER A 389 -13.50 29.05 -3.46
N THR A 390 -12.64 29.97 -3.02
CA THR A 390 -12.54 31.35 -3.53
C THR A 390 -11.57 31.48 -4.71
N LEU A 391 -10.75 30.45 -4.98
CA LEU A 391 -9.88 30.42 -6.16
C LEU A 391 -10.68 30.60 -7.46
N GLN A 392 -10.16 31.44 -8.36
CA GLN A 392 -10.76 31.72 -9.66
C GLN A 392 -10.78 30.45 -10.52
N LYS A 393 -11.77 30.34 -11.42
CA LYS A 393 -11.82 29.23 -12.37
C LYS A 393 -10.80 29.44 -13.50
N THR A 394 -9.57 29.02 -13.26
CA THR A 394 -8.45 29.07 -14.19
C THR A 394 -7.70 27.73 -14.16
N ASN A 395 -6.77 27.54 -15.09
CA ASN A 395 -5.79 26.47 -15.01
C ASN A 395 -4.75 26.85 -13.96
N TYR A 396 -4.53 25.93 -13.02
CA TYR A 396 -3.45 26.00 -12.05
C TYR A 396 -2.45 24.89 -12.36
N GLU A 397 -1.24 25.03 -11.87
CA GLU A 397 -0.19 24.07 -12.08
C GLU A 397 0.51 23.78 -10.76
N ILE A 398 1.02 22.56 -10.61
CA ILE A 398 2.04 22.27 -9.61
C ILE A 398 3.34 21.93 -10.30
N ASN A 399 4.44 22.27 -9.64
CA ASN A 399 5.78 21.91 -10.08
C ASN A 399 6.66 21.60 -8.87
N LEU A 400 7.82 21.02 -9.11
CA LEU A 400 8.80 20.73 -8.08
C LEU A 400 10.03 21.60 -8.31
N GLU A 401 10.55 22.17 -7.25
CA GLU A 401 11.75 22.96 -7.25
C GLU A 401 12.78 22.32 -6.32
N LYS A 402 14.00 22.11 -6.80
CA LYS A 402 15.08 21.46 -6.04
C LYS A 402 15.86 22.48 -5.20
N GLU A 403 16.27 23.55 -5.85
CA GLU A 403 16.89 24.74 -5.26
C GLU A 403 16.21 25.96 -5.86
N GLU A 404 16.28 27.13 -5.22
CA GLU A 404 15.57 28.32 -5.67
C GLU A 404 15.86 28.63 -7.15
N GLY A 405 14.83 28.49 -8.01
CA GLY A 405 14.92 28.67 -9.46
C GLY A 405 15.31 27.44 -10.29
N GLU A 406 15.71 26.31 -9.68
CA GLU A 406 15.98 25.03 -10.36
C GLU A 406 14.78 24.09 -10.28
N LEU A 407 14.06 23.93 -11.40
CA LEU A 407 12.89 23.05 -11.48
C LEU A 407 13.31 21.58 -11.65
N PHE A 408 12.63 20.69 -10.93
CA PHE A 408 12.79 19.25 -11.08
C PHE A 408 12.16 18.76 -12.40
N PRO A 409 12.91 18.06 -13.27
CA PRO A 409 12.41 17.60 -14.55
C PRO A 409 11.14 16.74 -14.43
N GLY A 410 10.12 17.05 -15.24
CA GLY A 410 8.88 16.28 -15.29
C GLY A 410 7.95 16.45 -14.08
N GLY A 411 8.26 17.35 -13.14
CA GLY A 411 7.41 17.65 -11.98
C GLY A 411 6.09 18.34 -12.34
N LYS A 412 6.01 19.02 -13.48
CA LYS A 412 4.83 19.82 -13.83
C LYS A 412 3.53 18.99 -13.94
N ARG A 413 2.44 19.40 -13.29
CA ARG A 413 1.08 18.86 -13.48
C ARG A 413 0.02 19.95 -13.54
N GLU A 414 -0.98 19.77 -14.40
CA GLU A 414 -2.13 20.67 -14.49
C GLU A 414 -3.18 20.31 -13.43
N ILE A 415 -3.68 21.31 -12.72
CA ILE A 415 -4.79 21.22 -11.78
C ILE A 415 -5.98 22.02 -12.33
N ARG A 416 -7.12 21.35 -12.45
CA ARG A 416 -8.39 21.97 -12.89
C ARG A 416 -9.45 21.93 -11.80
N LEU A 417 -9.93 23.12 -11.43
CA LEU A 417 -11.04 23.27 -10.50
C LEU A 417 -12.39 23.03 -11.21
N VAL A 418 -13.14 22.06 -10.70
CA VAL A 418 -14.48 21.70 -11.17
C VAL A 418 -15.51 22.25 -10.18
N ARG A 419 -16.31 23.23 -10.61
CA ARG A 419 -17.43 23.76 -9.81
C ARG A 419 -18.76 23.16 -10.27
N LYS A 420 -19.66 22.91 -9.31
CA LYS A 420 -21.00 22.34 -9.54
C LYS A 420 -22.00 23.29 -10.22
N GLU A 421 -21.54 24.47 -10.65
CA GLU A 421 -22.37 25.57 -11.16
C GLU A 421 -23.27 25.16 -12.36
N ASN A 422 -22.87 24.14 -13.15
CA ASN A 422 -23.63 23.65 -14.30
C ASN A 422 -24.35 22.30 -14.08
N ALA A 423 -24.43 21.77 -12.85
CA ALA A 423 -25.13 20.50 -12.63
C ALA A 423 -26.62 20.58 -13.02
N LYS A 424 -27.23 21.77 -12.90
CA LYS A 424 -28.63 22.02 -13.29
C LYS A 424 -28.89 21.83 -14.79
N SER A 425 -27.94 22.17 -15.67
CA SER A 425 -28.12 22.01 -17.11
C SER A 425 -28.01 20.54 -17.56
N LEU A 426 -27.23 19.73 -16.84
CA LEU A 426 -27.19 18.28 -17.05
C LEU A 426 -28.55 17.63 -16.78
N TYR A 427 -29.26 18.05 -15.73
CA TYR A 427 -30.62 17.55 -15.48
C TYR A 427 -31.60 17.91 -16.60
N ILE A 428 -31.48 19.09 -17.21
CA ILE A 428 -32.32 19.49 -18.36
C ILE A 428 -32.07 18.54 -19.54
N LEU A 429 -30.81 18.21 -19.85
CA LEU A 429 -30.46 17.25 -20.89
C LEU A 429 -30.96 15.83 -20.59
N SER A 430 -30.91 15.39 -19.33
CA SER A 430 -31.42 14.07 -18.92
C SER A 430 -32.94 13.96 -18.97
N ILE A 431 -33.67 15.07 -18.78
CA ILE A 431 -35.14 15.11 -18.82
C ILE A 431 -35.66 15.26 -20.27
N PHE A 432 -34.85 15.77 -21.19
CA PHE A 432 -35.24 16.00 -22.59
C PHE A 432 -35.86 14.75 -23.28
N PRO A 433 -35.29 13.53 -23.19
CA PRO A 433 -35.91 12.33 -23.77
C PRO A 433 -37.28 11.99 -23.17
N LEU A 434 -37.49 12.26 -21.87
CA LEU A 434 -38.76 12.03 -21.20
C LEU A 434 -39.84 13.00 -21.70
N VAL A 435 -39.46 14.27 -21.91
CA VAL A 435 -40.36 15.28 -22.48
C VAL A 435 -40.73 14.93 -23.92
N VAL A 436 -39.76 14.55 -24.75
CA VAL A 436 -40.01 14.09 -26.13
C VAL A 436 -40.92 12.85 -26.13
N GLY A 437 -40.66 11.87 -25.25
CA GLY A 437 -41.50 10.70 -25.08
C GLY A 437 -42.95 11.05 -24.69
N LEU A 438 -43.13 11.98 -23.75
CA LEU A 438 -44.45 12.46 -23.33
C LEU A 438 -45.19 13.16 -24.48
N VAL A 439 -44.52 14.02 -25.25
CA VAL A 439 -45.10 14.70 -26.42
C VAL A 439 -45.53 13.70 -27.49
N VAL A 440 -44.69 12.72 -27.80
CA VAL A 440 -45.02 11.65 -28.76
C VAL A 440 -46.21 10.81 -28.26
N PHE A 441 -46.24 10.47 -26.97
CA PHE A 441 -47.32 9.71 -26.36
C PHE A 441 -48.67 10.46 -26.42
N ILE A 442 -48.69 11.73 -26.03
CA ILE A 442 -49.89 12.59 -26.11
C ILE A 442 -50.34 12.77 -27.56
N GLY A 443 -49.40 13.00 -28.49
CA GLY A 443 -49.68 13.15 -29.92
C GLY A 443 -50.30 11.90 -30.53
N ARG A 444 -49.81 10.70 -30.18
CA ARG A 444 -50.41 9.43 -30.60
C ARG A 444 -51.81 9.22 -30.00
N ARG A 445 -51.99 9.54 -28.71
CA ARG A 445 -53.28 9.39 -28.03
C ARG A 445 -54.37 10.30 -28.62
N ARG A 446 -54.03 11.53 -29.02
CA ARG A 446 -54.98 12.45 -29.67
C ARG A 446 -55.42 12.00 -31.06
N LYS A 447 -54.58 11.26 -31.80
CA LYS A 447 -54.97 10.66 -33.09
C LYS A 447 -55.87 9.41 -32.96
N LEU A 448 -55.91 8.80 -31.77
CA LEU A 448 -56.70 7.59 -31.48
C LEU A 448 -58.05 7.88 -30.82
N ILE A 449 -58.34 9.12 -30.44
CA ILE A 449 -59.66 9.53 -29.98
C ILE A 449 -60.46 9.98 -31.21
N PRO A 450 -61.53 9.26 -31.61
CA PRO A 450 -62.35 9.69 -32.73
C PRO A 450 -62.98 11.04 -32.40
N LYS A 451 -62.89 12.00 -33.34
CA LYS A 451 -63.68 13.23 -33.27
C LYS A 451 -65.15 12.81 -33.19
N LYS A 452 -65.82 13.17 -32.09
CA LYS A 452 -67.28 13.13 -32.01
C LYS A 452 -67.88 14.15 -32.96
#